data_AF-A0A2N6F3Q6-F1
#
_entry.id   AF-A0A2N6F3Q6-F1
#
_cell.length_a   1.000
_cell.length_b   1.000
_cell.length_c   1.000
_cell.angle_alpha   90.00
_cell.angle_beta   90.00
_cell.angle_gamma   90.00
#
_symmetry.space_group_name_H-M   'P 1'
#
loop_
_entity.id
_entity.type
_entity.pdbx_description
1 polymer ?
#
loop_
_entity_poly.entity_id
_entity_poly.type
_entity_poly.pdbx_seq_one_letter_code
_entity_poly.pdbx_strand_id
1 'polypeptide(L)'
;MLLECHLRLDEQGSVDSSSQVNQAKPLNRTVRKLLPIPGVNHAVIIDERGLPQDDDTDSAARMSAQGHYLVEMAQQLGELFDAQECSSLVVSGQAGHCMLFNSGDKALVVGVSANVDRINTENAIRKTLAHK
;
A
#
# COMPACT_ATOMS: atom_id res chain seq x y z
N MET A 1 -24.09 -11.25 -28.05
CA MET A 1 -22.99 -10.52 -27.38
C MET A 1 -22.43 -11.19 -26.12
N LEU A 2 -23.20 -11.95 -25.32
CA LEU A 2 -22.62 -12.67 -24.16
C LEU A 2 -21.82 -13.92 -24.53
N LEU A 3 -22.19 -14.62 -25.61
CA LEU A 3 -21.47 -15.82 -26.06
C LEU A 3 -20.08 -15.50 -26.63
N GLU A 4 -19.92 -14.41 -27.38
CA GLU A 4 -18.61 -14.02 -27.93
C GLU A 4 -17.61 -13.61 -26.84
N CYS A 5 -18.08 -13.02 -25.74
CA CYS A 5 -17.21 -12.66 -24.62
C CYS A 5 -16.67 -13.90 -23.89
N HIS A 6 -17.46 -14.97 -23.76
CA HIS A 6 -16.99 -16.23 -23.17
C HIS A 6 -16.01 -16.96 -24.09
N LEU A 7 -16.27 -16.97 -25.41
CA LEU A 7 -15.38 -17.59 -26.39
C LEU A 7 -13.99 -16.91 -26.42
N ARG A 8 -13.94 -15.58 -26.31
CA ARG A 8 -12.67 -14.84 -26.24
C ARG A 8 -11.90 -15.07 -24.94
N LEU A 9 -12.59 -15.27 -23.83
CA LEU A 9 -11.96 -15.62 -22.55
C LEU A 9 -11.38 -17.04 -22.57
N ASP A 10 -12.03 -17.98 -23.27
CA ASP A 10 -11.55 -19.36 -23.39
C ASP A 10 -10.39 -19.49 -24.40
N GLU A 11 -10.42 -18.73 -25.50
CA GLU A 11 -9.27 -18.64 -26.43
C GLU A 11 -8.04 -18.00 -25.78
N GLN A 12 -8.22 -17.00 -24.91
CA GLN A 12 -7.12 -16.39 -24.14
C GLN A 12 -6.64 -17.27 -22.98
N GLY A 13 -7.48 -18.15 -22.44
CA GLY A 13 -7.12 -19.04 -21.33
C GLY A 13 -6.22 -20.22 -21.72
N SER A 14 -6.09 -20.54 -23.02
CA SER A 14 -5.44 -21.78 -23.47
C SER A 14 -3.99 -21.64 -23.99
N VAL A 15 -3.41 -20.43 -24.03
CA VAL A 15 -2.09 -20.20 -24.66
C VAL A 15 -0.93 -19.90 -23.71
N ASP A 16 -1.14 -19.51 -22.45
CA ASP A 16 -0.01 -19.16 -21.54
C ASP A 16 0.18 -20.15 -20.37
N SER A 17 0.18 -21.45 -20.68
CA SER A 17 0.68 -22.48 -19.74
C SER A 17 2.22 -22.63 -19.76
N SER A 18 2.95 -21.70 -20.38
CA SER A 18 4.41 -21.63 -20.20
C SER A 18 4.71 -21.01 -18.84
N SER A 19 5.21 -21.84 -17.95
CA SER A 19 5.67 -21.55 -16.60
C SER A 19 6.69 -20.40 -16.55
N GLN A 20 6.22 -19.16 -16.60
CA GLN A 20 6.95 -18.06 -15.98
C GLN A 20 6.74 -18.21 -14.48
N VAL A 21 7.68 -18.91 -13.84
CA VAL A 21 7.93 -18.70 -12.42
C VAL A 21 8.22 -17.21 -12.30
N ASN A 22 7.19 -16.42 -11.99
CA ASN A 22 7.32 -15.04 -11.58
C ASN A 22 8.33 -15.05 -10.44
N GLN A 23 9.59 -14.73 -10.76
CA GLN A 23 10.60 -14.54 -9.74
C GLN A 23 10.06 -13.42 -8.88
N ALA A 24 9.56 -13.76 -7.69
CA ALA A 24 9.00 -12.78 -6.77
C ALA A 24 10.04 -11.68 -6.63
N LYS A 25 9.70 -10.48 -7.11
CA LYS A 25 10.60 -9.34 -7.03
C LYS A 25 11.04 -9.22 -5.57
N PRO A 26 12.33 -8.96 -5.31
CA PRO A 26 12.80 -8.85 -3.94
C PRO A 26 12.05 -7.69 -3.27
N LEU A 27 11.24 -8.04 -2.25
CA LEU A 27 10.49 -7.08 -1.44
C LEU A 27 11.34 -5.86 -1.08
N ASN A 28 10.78 -4.66 -1.22
CA ASN A 28 11.51 -3.42 -0.95
C ASN A 28 12.18 -3.43 0.44
N ARG A 29 13.44 -2.93 0.53
CA ARG A 29 14.23 -2.94 1.77
C ARG A 29 13.49 -2.24 2.93
N THR A 30 12.77 -1.16 2.66
CA THR A 30 12.00 -0.43 3.67
C THR A 30 10.85 -1.27 4.18
N VAL A 31 10.06 -1.86 3.27
CA VAL A 31 8.95 -2.77 3.63
C VAL A 31 9.47 -3.95 4.47
N ARG A 32 10.59 -4.57 4.08
CA ARG A 32 11.21 -5.66 4.86
C ARG A 32 11.59 -5.27 6.29
N LYS A 33 11.98 -4.02 6.53
CA LYS A 33 12.31 -3.53 7.88
C LYS A 33 11.07 -3.23 8.73
N LEU A 34 9.92 -2.97 8.09
CA LEU A 34 8.68 -2.61 8.77
C LEU A 34 7.86 -3.84 9.20
N LEU A 35 7.87 -4.91 8.40
CA LEU A 35 7.12 -6.15 8.72
C LEU A 35 7.46 -6.77 10.10
N PRO A 36 8.72 -6.71 10.60
CA PRO A 36 9.03 -7.20 11.94
C PRO A 36 8.51 -6.33 13.09
N ILE A 37 8.01 -5.11 12.84
CA ILE A 37 7.49 -4.24 13.89
C ILE A 37 6.20 -4.86 14.45
N PRO A 38 6.08 -5.05 15.78
CA PRO A 38 4.89 -5.64 16.37
C PRO A 38 3.60 -4.92 15.95
N GLY A 39 2.64 -5.69 15.45
CA GLY A 39 1.34 -5.18 15.02
C GLY A 39 1.27 -4.72 13.57
N VAL A 40 2.39 -4.62 12.85
CA VAL A 40 2.38 -4.33 11.40
C VAL A 40 1.99 -5.61 10.65
N ASN A 41 0.85 -5.58 9.98
CA ASN A 41 0.32 -6.72 9.23
C ASN A 41 0.62 -6.59 7.73
N HIS A 42 0.62 -5.36 7.22
CA HIS A 42 0.86 -5.06 5.81
C HIS A 42 1.64 -3.75 5.68
N ALA A 43 2.49 -3.65 4.68
CA ALA A 43 3.16 -2.42 4.30
C ALA A 43 3.40 -2.40 2.79
N VAL A 44 3.03 -1.31 2.13
CA VAL A 44 3.22 -1.11 0.70
C VAL A 44 3.73 0.31 0.45
N ILE A 45 4.70 0.43 -0.44
CA ILE A 45 5.12 1.74 -0.96
C ILE A 45 4.37 1.95 -2.27
N ILE A 46 3.79 3.13 -2.43
CA ILE A 46 3.10 3.53 -3.66
C ILE A 46 3.83 4.70 -4.31
N ASP A 47 3.82 4.72 -5.64
CA ASP A 47 4.27 5.86 -6.43
C ASP A 47 3.18 6.96 -6.52
N GLU A 48 3.51 8.05 -7.21
CA GLU A 48 2.61 9.17 -7.50
C GLU A 48 1.32 8.76 -8.23
N ARG A 49 1.30 7.59 -8.88
CA ARG A 49 0.15 7.05 -9.63
C ARG A 49 -0.66 6.05 -8.80
N GLY A 50 -0.27 5.82 -7.55
CA GLY A 50 -0.91 4.86 -6.67
C GLY A 50 -0.57 3.40 -6.98
N LEU A 51 0.47 3.13 -7.77
CA LEU A 51 0.91 1.78 -8.08
C LEU A 51 1.87 1.26 -7.00
N PRO A 52 1.74 -0.01 -6.59
CA PRO A 52 2.63 -0.59 -5.59
C PRO A 52 4.04 -0.76 -6.15
N GLN A 53 5.04 -0.37 -5.38
CA GLN A 53 6.44 -0.51 -5.74
C GLN A 53 7.00 -1.85 -5.24
N ASP A 54 7.53 -2.66 -6.15
CA ASP A 54 8.21 -3.93 -5.85
C ASP A 54 7.33 -4.99 -5.15
N ASP A 55 6.00 -4.89 -5.26
CA ASP A 55 5.03 -5.86 -4.73
C ASP A 55 3.86 -6.04 -5.72
N ASP A 56 3.84 -7.18 -6.43
CA ASP A 56 2.84 -7.50 -7.45
C ASP A 56 1.67 -8.34 -6.87
N THR A 57 1.49 -8.38 -5.54
CA THR A 57 0.41 -9.15 -4.93
C THR A 57 -0.95 -8.43 -5.00
N ASP A 58 -2.04 -9.19 -5.08
CA ASP A 58 -3.40 -8.63 -5.04
C ASP A 58 -3.66 -7.79 -3.77
N SER A 59 -3.06 -8.18 -2.64
CA SER A 59 -3.12 -7.41 -1.40
C SER A 59 -2.46 -6.04 -1.54
N ALA A 60 -1.29 -5.98 -2.16
CA ALA A 60 -0.59 -4.73 -2.40
C ALA A 60 -1.36 -3.83 -3.36
N ALA A 61 -1.93 -4.39 -4.44
CA ALA A 61 -2.76 -3.64 -5.38
C ALA A 61 -4.01 -3.03 -4.73
N ARG A 62 -4.71 -3.78 -3.86
CA ARG A 62 -5.86 -3.23 -3.11
C ARG A 62 -5.45 -2.15 -2.14
N MET A 63 -4.37 -2.39 -1.39
CA MET A 63 -3.88 -1.46 -0.38
C MET A 63 -3.30 -0.19 -1.02
N SER A 64 -2.69 -0.31 -2.19
CA SER A 64 -2.15 0.82 -2.93
C SER A 64 -3.25 1.73 -3.46
N ALA A 65 -4.32 1.15 -4.02
CA ALA A 65 -5.49 1.90 -4.47
C ALA A 65 -6.15 2.68 -3.32
N GLN A 66 -6.33 2.03 -2.17
CA GLN A 66 -6.88 2.69 -0.98
C GLN A 66 -5.94 3.77 -0.44
N GLY A 67 -4.64 3.50 -0.38
CA GLY A 67 -3.64 4.46 0.06
C GLY A 67 -3.57 5.69 -0.84
N HIS A 68 -3.60 5.50 -2.15
CA HIS A 68 -3.59 6.60 -3.12
C HIS A 68 -4.82 7.50 -2.95
N TYR A 69 -6.00 6.91 -2.81
CA TYR A 69 -7.22 7.67 -2.51
C TYR A 69 -7.10 8.47 -1.21
N LEU A 70 -6.48 7.91 -0.16
CA LEU A 70 -6.23 8.64 1.08
C LEU A 70 -5.23 9.79 0.91
N VAL A 71 -4.22 9.65 0.04
CA VAL A 71 -3.29 10.76 -0.31
C VAL A 71 -4.07 11.89 -0.98
N GLU A 72 -4.88 11.58 -1.99
CA GLU A 72 -5.69 12.59 -2.71
C GLU A 72 -6.64 13.31 -1.76
N MET A 73 -7.34 12.57 -0.90
CA MET A 73 -8.21 13.16 0.13
C MET A 73 -7.42 14.06 1.08
N ALA A 74 -6.25 13.62 1.54
CA ALA A 74 -5.45 14.38 2.47
C ALA A 74 -4.88 15.67 1.83
N GLN A 75 -4.54 15.62 0.53
CA GLN A 75 -4.12 16.77 -0.25
C GLN A 75 -5.26 17.79 -0.39
N GLN A 76 -6.48 17.33 -0.74
CA GLN A 76 -7.66 18.20 -0.81
C GLN A 76 -7.99 18.86 0.53
N LEU A 77 -7.86 18.12 1.64
CA LEU A 77 -8.02 18.68 2.98
C LEU A 77 -6.91 19.70 3.30
N GLY A 78 -5.67 19.41 2.89
CA GLY A 78 -4.52 20.30 3.04
C GLY A 78 -4.73 21.64 2.34
N GLU A 79 -5.23 21.61 1.11
CA GLU A 79 -5.61 22.81 0.35
C GLU A 79 -6.76 23.58 1.00
N LEU A 80 -7.79 22.88 1.49
CA LEU A 80 -8.94 23.48 2.14
C LEU A 80 -8.57 24.21 3.45
N PHE A 81 -7.64 23.65 4.21
CA PHE A 81 -7.22 24.19 5.52
C PHE A 81 -5.94 25.04 5.47
N ASP A 82 -5.40 25.30 4.27
CA ASP A 82 -4.11 25.97 4.08
C ASP A 82 -2.95 25.30 4.85
N ALA A 83 -3.07 23.97 5.03
CA ALA A 83 -2.09 23.13 5.70
C ALA A 83 -1.02 22.57 4.73
N GLN A 84 -1.15 22.87 3.43
CA GLN A 84 -0.27 22.41 2.35
C GLN A 84 -0.25 20.88 2.23
N GLU A 85 0.94 20.27 2.11
CA GLU A 85 1.10 18.85 1.84
C GLU A 85 0.89 18.01 3.10
N CYS A 86 0.08 16.95 2.99
CA CYS A 86 -0.10 16.01 4.08
C CYS A 86 1.14 15.12 4.25
N SER A 87 1.87 15.28 5.34
CA SER A 87 3.03 14.44 5.67
C SER A 87 2.65 13.06 6.21
N SER A 88 1.54 12.96 6.94
CA SER A 88 1.03 11.67 7.43
C SER A 88 -0.45 11.72 7.80
N LEU A 89 -1.13 10.58 7.63
CA LEU A 89 -2.54 10.37 7.95
C LEU A 89 -2.70 9.07 8.73
N VAL A 90 -3.63 9.03 9.68
CA VAL A 90 -4.00 7.80 10.39
C VAL A 90 -5.51 7.61 10.36
N VAL A 91 -5.97 6.49 9.81
CA VAL A 91 -7.36 6.03 9.89
C VAL A 91 -7.42 4.95 10.95
N SER A 92 -8.23 5.17 11.99
CA SER A 92 -8.38 4.21 13.09
C SER A 92 -9.76 3.56 13.06
N GLY A 93 -9.79 2.23 13.13
CA GLY A 93 -11.01 1.44 13.23
C GLY A 93 -10.91 0.37 14.31
N GLN A 94 -12.02 -0.32 14.57
CA GLN A 94 -12.08 -1.38 15.58
C GLN A 94 -11.25 -2.61 15.20
N ALA A 95 -11.13 -2.90 13.90
CA ALA A 95 -10.39 -4.04 13.38
C ALA A 95 -8.88 -3.76 13.19
N GLY A 96 -8.48 -2.48 13.20
CA GLY A 96 -7.11 -2.06 13.00
C GLY A 96 -6.98 -0.61 12.59
N HIS A 97 -5.75 -0.22 12.28
CA HIS A 97 -5.38 1.11 11.86
C HIS A 97 -4.72 1.06 10.48
N CYS A 98 -4.98 2.05 9.65
CA CYS A 98 -4.23 2.32 8.43
C CYS A 98 -3.42 3.60 8.67
N MET A 99 -2.11 3.52 8.50
CA MET A 99 -1.21 4.66 8.60
C MET A 99 -0.65 4.96 7.22
N LEU A 100 -0.61 6.24 6.86
CA LEU A 100 -0.03 6.72 5.63
C LEU A 100 1.08 7.72 5.96
N PHE A 101 2.23 7.58 5.33
CA PHE A 101 3.35 8.50 5.42
C PHE A 101 3.71 8.96 4.02
N ASN A 102 3.58 10.25 3.74
CA ASN A 102 3.85 10.81 2.43
C ASN A 102 5.27 11.41 2.39
N SER A 103 5.92 11.31 1.23
CA SER A 103 7.27 11.81 0.99
C SER A 103 7.38 12.48 -0.38
N GLY A 104 6.35 13.20 -0.82
CA GLY A 104 6.30 13.88 -2.11
C GLY A 104 6.09 12.93 -3.29
N ASP A 105 7.15 12.23 -3.70
CA ASP A 105 7.13 11.33 -4.87
C ASP A 105 6.56 9.94 -4.57
N LYS A 106 6.47 9.59 -3.29
CA LYS A 106 6.06 8.27 -2.81
C LYS A 106 5.30 8.39 -1.51
N ALA A 107 4.37 7.46 -1.31
CA ALA A 107 3.75 7.26 -0.02
C ALA A 107 3.97 5.83 0.49
N LEU A 108 4.04 5.68 1.80
CA LEU A 108 4.05 4.40 2.48
C LEU A 108 2.70 4.21 3.17
N VAL A 109 2.04 3.11 2.87
CA VAL A 109 0.78 2.69 3.48
C VAL A 109 1.06 1.49 4.38
N VAL A 110 0.66 1.55 5.64
CA VAL A 110 0.91 0.51 6.65
C VAL A 110 -0.39 0.13 7.34
N GLY A 111 -0.69 -1.16 7.35
CA GLY A 111 -1.82 -1.74 8.07
C GLY A 111 -1.35 -2.27 9.41
N VAL A 112 -1.99 -1.83 10.49
CA VAL A 112 -1.65 -2.16 11.87
C VAL A 112 -2.83 -2.80 12.58
N SER A 113 -2.60 -3.84 13.37
CA SER A 113 -3.63 -4.50 14.18
C SER A 113 -4.22 -3.57 15.24
N ALA A 114 -5.47 -3.80 15.67
CA ALA A 114 -6.10 -3.03 16.74
C ALA A 114 -5.56 -3.36 18.14
N ASN A 115 -4.93 -4.53 18.31
CA ASN A 115 -4.53 -5.05 19.63
C ASN A 115 -3.17 -4.52 20.12
N VAL A 116 -2.59 -3.55 19.42
CA VAL A 116 -1.28 -2.99 19.76
C VAL A 116 -1.40 -1.54 20.18
N ASP A 117 -0.40 -1.07 20.93
CA ASP A 117 -0.25 0.35 21.19
C ASP A 117 0.11 1.06 19.88
N ARG A 118 -0.90 1.72 19.30
CA ARG A 118 -0.81 2.47 18.06
C ARG A 118 0.32 3.51 18.09
N ILE A 119 0.46 4.25 19.19
CA ILE A 119 1.44 5.35 19.30
C ILE A 119 2.86 4.78 19.29
N ASN A 120 3.08 3.72 20.07
CA ASN A 120 4.38 3.05 20.11
C ASN A 120 4.75 2.41 18.75
N THR A 121 3.76 1.82 18.07
CA THR A 121 3.95 1.23 16.74
C THR A 121 4.27 2.30 15.69
N GLU A 122 3.54 3.41 15.69
CA GLU A 122 3.80 4.55 14.80
C GLU A 122 5.21 5.12 15.01
N ASN A 123 5.62 5.28 16.27
CA ASN A 123 6.96 5.75 16.61
C ASN A 123 8.06 4.80 16.11
N ALA A 124 7.83 3.48 16.20
CA ALA A 124 8.75 2.48 15.66
C ALA A 124 8.86 2.55 14.12
N ILE A 125 7.72 2.74 13.44
CA ILE A 125 7.68 2.93 11.98
C ILE A 125 8.46 4.19 11.61
N ARG A 126 8.16 5.33 12.24
CA ARG A 126 8.84 6.61 11.97
C ARG A 126 10.35 6.52 12.18
N LYS A 127 10.80 5.86 13.27
CA LYS A 127 12.24 5.60 13.50
C LYS A 127 12.87 4.77 12.38
N THR A 128 12.15 3.76 11.89
CA THR A 128 12.63 2.92 10.79
C THR A 128 12.78 3.71 9.49
N LEU A 129 11.90 4.68 9.24
CA LEU A 129 11.96 5.57 8.07
C LEU A 129 13.03 6.65 8.18
N ALA A 130 13.34 7.11 9.39
CA ALA A 130 14.36 8.13 9.63
C ALA A 130 15.80 7.62 9.39
N HIS A 131 16.04 6.31 9.50
CA HIS A 131 17.34 5.68 9.25
C HIS A 131 17.59 5.37 7.76
N LYS A 132 17.31 6.33 6.88
CA LYS A 132 17.48 6.22 5.43
C LYS A 132 18.96 6.33 5.02
#